data_AF-A0A2E8IVZ3-F1
#
_entry.id   AF-A0A2E8IVZ3-F1
#
_cell.length_a   1.000
_cell.length_b   1.000
_cell.length_c   1.000
_cell.angle_alpha   90.00
_cell.angle_beta   90.00
_cell.angle_gamma   90.00
#
_symmetry.space_group_name_H-M   'P 1'
#
loop_
_entity.id
_entity.type
_entity.pdbx_description
1 polymer ?
#
loop_
_entity_poly.entity_id
_entity_poly.type
_entity_poly.pdbx_seq_one_letter_code
_entity_poly.pdbx_strand_id
1 'polypeptide(L)'
;MQLVIPTAYQFTAERLLESALRPSTADNDINAIKAGGYLPRGYHIMRRLTDPDAFFITTDVPDGLKHFTRSAMKKGMEGDFETGNVRYKVRERYSFGFTDWRGIFGTEGAA
;
A
#
# COMPACT_ATOMS: atom_id res chain seq x y z
N MET A 1 6.69 5.24 8.91
CA MET A 1 7.14 4.83 7.57
C MET A 1 6.71 3.38 7.28
N GLN A 2 6.32 3.06 6.03
CA GLN A 2 5.86 1.72 5.61
C GLN A 2 6.28 1.43 4.17
N LEU A 3 6.72 0.22 3.89
CA LEU A 3 7.03 -0.26 2.54
C LEU A 3 5.75 -0.75 1.84
N VAL A 4 5.55 -0.41 0.57
CA VAL A 4 4.43 -0.83 -0.28
C VAL A 4 5.00 -1.52 -1.51
N ILE A 5 4.60 -2.77 -1.74
CA ILE A 5 5.17 -3.65 -2.76
C ILE A 5 4.08 -4.38 -3.55
N PRO A 6 4.39 -4.83 -4.79
CA PRO A 6 3.58 -5.78 -5.54
C PRO A 6 3.65 -7.17 -4.88
N THR A 7 2.74 -8.05 -5.29
CA THR A 7 2.70 -9.45 -4.81
C THR A 7 3.99 -10.22 -5.12
N ALA A 8 4.70 -9.86 -6.20
CA ALA A 8 5.93 -10.54 -6.62
C ALA A 8 7.07 -10.43 -5.58
N TYR A 9 7.13 -9.34 -4.82
CA TYR A 9 8.22 -9.08 -3.87
C TYR A 9 7.92 -9.42 -2.41
N GLN A 10 6.82 -10.13 -2.14
CA GLN A 10 6.48 -10.55 -0.78
C GLN A 10 7.65 -11.25 -0.07
N PHE A 11 8.30 -12.22 -0.74
CA PHE A 11 9.41 -12.96 -0.13
C PHE A 11 10.66 -12.11 0.09
N THR A 12 10.91 -11.13 -0.79
CA THR A 12 12.03 -10.20 -0.64
C THR A 12 11.78 -9.27 0.55
N ALA A 13 10.57 -8.73 0.70
CA ALA A 13 10.21 -7.88 1.83
C ALA A 13 10.26 -8.64 3.16
N GLU A 14 9.79 -9.88 3.20
CA GLU A 14 9.88 -10.75 4.39
C GLU A 14 11.34 -10.94 4.81
N ARG A 15 12.22 -11.22 3.85
CA ARG A 15 13.67 -11.36 4.10
C ARG A 15 14.31 -10.09 4.64
N LEU A 16 13.86 -8.92 4.19
CA LEU A 16 14.42 -7.63 4.59
C LEU A 16 13.89 -7.15 5.96
N LEU A 17 12.62 -7.39 6.26
CA LEU A 17 11.94 -6.79 7.41
C LEU A 17 11.72 -7.76 8.57
N GLU A 18 11.52 -9.05 8.27
CA GLU A 18 11.18 -10.05 9.30
C GLU A 18 12.35 -10.96 9.65
N SER A 19 13.35 -11.13 8.78
CA SER A 19 14.54 -11.93 9.11
C SER A 19 15.36 -11.27 10.23
N ALA A 20 15.74 -12.05 11.25
CA ALA A 20 16.61 -11.57 12.34
C ALA A 20 18.07 -11.45 11.91
N LEU A 21 18.53 -12.37 11.06
CA LEU A 21 19.89 -12.43 10.54
C LEU A 21 19.88 -12.11 9.05
N ARG A 22 21.00 -11.64 8.51
CA ARG A 22 21.13 -11.34 7.10
C ARG A 22 21.08 -12.64 6.28
N PRO A 23 20.11 -12.81 5.37
CA PRO A 23 20.05 -14.00 4.54
C PRO A 23 21.19 -13.98 3.50
N SER A 24 21.71 -15.17 3.18
CA SER A 24 22.73 -15.39 2.13
C SER A 24 24.15 -14.90 2.46
N THR A 25 24.49 -14.70 3.74
CA THR A 25 25.85 -14.41 4.22
C THR A 25 26.29 -15.46 5.23
N ALA A 26 27.53 -15.95 5.12
CA ALA A 26 28.07 -16.98 6.02
C ALA A 26 28.20 -16.48 7.47
N ASP A 27 28.44 -15.18 7.65
CA ASP A 27 28.70 -14.56 8.94
C ASP A 27 27.43 -14.31 9.77
N ASN A 28 26.23 -14.52 9.18
CA ASN A 28 24.94 -14.38 9.84
C ASN A 28 24.80 -13.08 10.65
N ASP A 29 25.31 -11.97 10.11
CA ASP A 29 25.24 -10.67 10.77
C ASP A 29 23.80 -10.27 11.09
N ILE A 30 23.64 -9.46 12.14
CA ILE A 30 22.33 -8.92 12.53
C ILE A 30 21.75 -8.12 11.36
N ASN A 31 20.46 -8.35 11.07
CA ASN A 31 19.74 -7.54 10.10
C ASN A 31 19.59 -6.11 10.60
N ALA A 32 20.40 -5.20 10.09
CA ALA A 32 20.39 -3.79 10.44
C ALA A 32 19.04 -3.11 10.16
N ILE A 33 18.29 -3.56 9.14
CA ILE A 33 16.98 -2.97 8.79
C ILE A 33 15.96 -3.24 9.89
N LYS A 34 15.92 -4.50 10.35
CA LYS A 34 15.03 -4.93 11.44
C LYS A 34 15.48 -4.37 12.78
N ALA A 35 16.78 -4.49 13.10
CA ALA A 35 17.33 -4.03 14.37
C ALA A 35 17.30 -2.50 14.53
N GLY A 36 17.50 -1.76 13.44
CA GLY A 36 17.45 -0.29 13.43
C GLY A 36 16.03 0.28 13.39
N GLY A 37 14.99 -0.54 13.19
CA GLY A 37 13.60 -0.10 13.23
C GLY A 37 13.21 0.94 12.17
N TYR A 38 13.93 0.98 11.04
CA TYR A 38 13.76 2.03 10.01
C TYR A 38 12.36 2.04 9.35
N LEU A 39 11.67 0.89 9.34
CA LEU A 39 10.32 0.75 8.80
C LEU A 39 9.37 0.19 9.88
N PRO A 40 8.94 1.03 10.85
CA PRO A 40 8.22 0.56 12.03
C PRO A 40 6.82 0.00 11.71
N ARG A 41 6.23 0.34 10.56
CA ARG A 41 4.92 -0.22 10.12
C ARG A 41 5.07 -1.44 9.21
N GLY A 42 6.29 -1.95 9.01
CA GLY A 42 6.56 -3.10 8.14
C GLY A 42 6.28 -2.83 6.67
N TYR A 43 5.76 -3.84 5.98
CA TYR A 43 5.38 -3.78 4.57
C TYR A 43 3.89 -4.04 4.34
N HIS A 44 3.38 -3.54 3.22
CA HIS A 44 2.03 -3.77 2.73
C HIS A 44 2.06 -4.26 1.28
N ILE A 45 1.32 -5.32 1.01
CA ILE A 45 1.19 -5.88 -0.33
C ILE A 45 0.02 -5.21 -1.04
N MET A 46 0.33 -4.37 -2.02
CA MET A 46 -0.65 -3.71 -2.86
C MET A 46 -0.86 -4.51 -4.15
N ARG A 47 -1.94 -5.30 -4.20
CA ARG A 47 -2.32 -6.11 -5.39
C ARG A 47 -2.63 -5.29 -6.64
N ARG A 48 -2.80 -3.97 -6.52
CA ARG A 48 -3.02 -3.06 -7.66
C ARG A 48 -1.72 -2.64 -8.35
N LEU A 49 -0.57 -2.89 -7.74
CA LEU A 49 0.72 -2.73 -8.41
C LEU A 49 0.92 -3.94 -9.32
N THR A 50 0.88 -3.68 -10.63
CA THR A 50 1.02 -4.70 -11.67
C THR A 50 2.46 -4.94 -12.06
N ASP A 51 3.29 -3.90 -11.96
CA ASP A 51 4.70 -3.97 -12.29
C ASP A 51 5.46 -4.70 -11.15
N PRO A 52 6.19 -5.80 -11.46
CA PRO A 52 6.96 -6.52 -10.48
C PRO A 52 8.11 -5.71 -9.87
N ASP A 53 8.68 -4.70 -10.54
CA ASP A 53 9.82 -3.94 -10.01
C ASP A 53 9.45 -2.60 -9.34
N ALA A 54 8.14 -2.28 -9.29
CA ALA A 54 7.61 -1.14 -8.56
C ALA A 54 7.76 -1.29 -7.04
N PHE A 55 8.16 -0.22 -6.36
CA PHE A 55 8.12 -0.16 -4.89
C PHE A 55 7.94 1.27 -4.41
N PHE A 56 7.25 1.42 -3.27
CA PHE A 56 7.02 2.72 -2.64
C PHE A 56 7.23 2.65 -1.13
N ILE A 57 7.80 3.70 -0.55
CA ILE A 57 8.00 3.87 0.88
C ILE A 57 7.19 5.11 1.28
N THR A 58 6.21 4.90 2.17
CA THR A 58 5.53 5.99 2.85
C THR A 58 6.45 6.54 3.93
N THR A 59 6.68 7.85 3.92
CA THR A 59 7.56 8.50 4.89
C THR A 59 6.79 8.88 6.17
N ASP A 60 7.46 9.54 7.10
CA ASP A 60 6.91 10.08 8.35
C ASP A 60 6.52 11.57 8.24
N VAL A 61 6.51 12.12 7.02
CA VAL A 61 6.09 13.50 6.78
C VAL A 61 4.68 13.72 7.34
N PRO A 62 4.48 14.68 8.28
CA PRO A 62 3.19 14.87 8.97
C PRO A 62 2.03 15.17 8.02
N ASP A 63 2.31 15.86 6.91
CA ASP A 63 1.31 16.29 5.92
C ASP A 63 1.68 15.87 4.48
N GLY A 64 1.86 14.56 4.26
CA GLY A 64 2.16 14.03 2.93
C GLY A 64 0.91 13.77 2.09
N LEU A 65 0.50 12.51 2.04
CA LEU A 65 -0.61 12.02 1.22
C LEU A 65 -1.97 12.40 1.81
N LYS A 66 -2.89 12.80 0.93
CA LYS A 66 -4.24 13.22 1.30
C LYS A 66 -5.30 12.38 0.60
N HIS A 67 -6.28 11.97 1.38
CA HIS A 67 -7.52 11.35 0.91
C HIS A 67 -8.69 12.22 1.33
N PHE A 68 -9.38 12.81 0.35
CA PHE A 68 -10.55 13.65 0.58
C PHE A 68 -11.82 12.93 0.15
N THR A 69 -12.68 12.57 1.10
CA THR A 69 -14.00 12.00 0.81
C THR A 69 -15.03 13.11 0.68
N ARG A 70 -15.61 13.30 -0.51
CA ARG A 70 -16.74 14.24 -0.73
C ARG A 70 -18.08 13.61 -0.38
N SER A 71 -18.24 12.33 -0.69
CA SER A 71 -19.44 11.57 -0.36
C SER A 71 -19.02 10.15 -0.03
N ALA A 72 -19.19 9.78 1.23
CA ALA A 72 -18.94 8.42 1.70
C ALA A 72 -19.78 7.41 0.92
N MET A 73 -19.36 6.15 0.93
CA MET A 73 -20.03 5.07 0.23
C MET A 73 -21.49 4.96 0.70
N LYS A 74 -22.44 5.24 -0.20
CA LYS A 74 -23.88 5.10 0.03
C LYS A 74 -24.45 4.04 -0.88
N LYS A 75 -25.24 3.14 -0.29
CA LYS A 75 -26.00 2.11 -0.99
C LYS A 75 -27.45 2.60 -1.17
N GLY A 76 -27.95 2.56 -2.39
CA GLY A 76 -29.36 2.72 -2.73
C GLY A 76 -29.88 1.38 -3.26
N MET A 77 -31.02 0.96 -2.74
CA MET A 77 -31.72 -0.25 -3.19
C MET A 77 -33.05 0.20 -3.78
N GLU A 78 -33.29 -0.18 -5.02
CA GLU A 78 -34.53 0.11 -5.74
C GLU A 78 -35.12 -1.20 -6.24
N GLY A 79 -36.33 -1.50 -5.77
CA GLY A 79 -37.12 -2.63 -6.27
C GLY A 79 -37.88 -2.20 -7.51
N ASP A 80 -37.64 -2.86 -8.62
CA ASP A 80 -38.41 -2.68 -9.85
C ASP A 80 -39.72 -3.46 -9.72
N PHE A 81 -40.83 -2.75 -9.58
CA PHE A 81 -42.14 -3.33 -9.33
C PHE A 81 -42.67 -4.13 -10.53
N GLU A 82 -42.35 -3.72 -11.76
CA GLU A 82 -42.85 -4.39 -12.97
C GLU A 82 -42.10 -5.68 -13.28
N THR A 83 -40.78 -5.72 -13.05
CA THR A 83 -39.97 -6.91 -13.39
C THR A 83 -39.65 -7.80 -12.19
N GLY A 84 -39.91 -7.36 -10.96
CA GLY A 84 -39.57 -8.08 -9.72
C GLY A 84 -38.07 -8.12 -9.40
N ASN A 85 -37.24 -7.40 -10.17
CA ASN A 85 -35.80 -7.35 -9.97
C ASN A 85 -35.40 -6.29 -8.94
N VAL A 86 -34.32 -6.54 -8.20
CA VAL A 86 -33.73 -5.57 -7.27
C VAL A 86 -32.47 -4.98 -7.87
N ARG A 87 -32.40 -3.66 -7.98
CA ARG A 87 -31.21 -2.93 -8.43
C ARG A 87 -30.50 -2.33 -7.23
N TYR A 88 -29.21 -2.63 -7.13
CA TYR A 88 -28.33 -2.04 -6.13
C TYR A 88 -27.43 -1.00 -6.79
N LYS A 89 -27.48 0.22 -6.27
CA LYS A 89 -26.56 1.30 -6.65
C LYS A 89 -25.66 1.62 -5.49
N VAL A 90 -24.36 1.59 -5.73
CA VAL A 90 -23.36 2.08 -4.76
C VAL A 90 -22.66 3.28 -5.37
N ARG A 91 -22.60 4.38 -4.63
CA ARG A 91 -21.88 5.59 -5.03
C ARG A 91 -20.93 6.01 -3.94
N GLU A 92 -19.71 6.30 -4.33
CA GLU A 92 -18.73 6.99 -3.51
C GLU A 92 -18.06 8.07 -4.36
N ARG A 93 -17.62 9.16 -3.72
CA ARG A 93 -16.83 10.19 -4.38
C ARG A 93 -15.71 10.65 -3.46
N TYR A 94 -14.48 10.45 -3.92
CA TYR A 94 -13.26 10.86 -3.24
C TYR A 94 -12.27 11.48 -4.24
N SER A 95 -11.25 12.15 -3.71
CA SER A 95 -10.09 12.64 -4.44
C SER A 95 -8.83 12.27 -3.67
N PHE A 96 -7.76 11.96 -4.41
CA PHE A 96 -6.43 11.73 -3.87
C PHE A 96 -5.52 12.89 -4.27
N GLY A 97 -4.56 13.22 -3.40
CA GLY A 97 -3.56 14.24 -3.65
C GLY A 97 -2.44 14.15 -2.62
N PHE A 98 -1.54 15.12 -2.65
CA PHE A 98 -0.45 15.25 -1.69
C PHE A 98 -0.20 16.73 -1.41
N THR A 99 0.13 17.08 -0.15
CA THR A 99 0.62 18.41 0.19
C THR A 99 2.14 18.47 0.03
N ASP A 100 2.84 17.43 0.50
CA ASP A 100 4.29 17.28 0.36
C ASP A 100 4.62 16.03 -0.47
N TRP A 101 5.35 16.22 -1.57
CA TRP A 101 5.82 15.15 -2.46
C TRP A 101 6.81 14.21 -1.76
N ARG A 102 7.49 14.66 -0.71
CA ARG A 102 8.38 13.83 0.12
C ARG A 102 7.63 12.81 0.97
N GLY A 103 6.30 12.84 0.96
CA GLY A 103 5.42 11.84 1.59
C GLY A 103 5.59 10.43 1.03
N ILE A 104 6.12 10.29 -0.19
CA ILE A 104 6.42 9.02 -0.85
C ILE A 104 7.83 9.08 -1.45
N PHE A 105 8.55 7.97 -1.28
CA PHE A 105 9.78 7.70 -2.02
C PHE A 105 9.67 6.34 -2.71
N GLY A 106 10.03 6.23 -3.99
CA GLY A 106 9.89 4.96 -4.70
C GLY A 106 10.09 5.11 -6.20
N THR A 107 9.79 4.03 -6.91
CA THR A 107 9.79 3.96 -8.37
C THR A 107 8.51 3.27 -8.84
N GLU A 108 7.98 3.73 -9.96
CA GLU A 108 6.86 3.07 -10.64
C GLU A 108 7.25 1.79 -11.35
N GLY A 109 8.57 1.54 -11.45
CA GLY A 109 9.11 0.39 -12.15
C GLY A 109 9.57 0.70 -13.55
N ALA A 110 10.15 -0.28 -14.23
CA ALA A 110 10.50 -0.21 -15.63
C ALA A 110 9.43 -0.89 -16.48
N ALA A 111 8.99 -0.20 -17.55
CA ALA A 111 7.96 -0.67 -18.47
C ALA A 111 8.35 -1.94 -19.27
#